data_AF-A0A812RL35-F1
#
_entry.id   AF-A0A812RL35-F1
#
_cell.length_a   1.000
_cell.length_b   1.000
_cell.length_c   1.000
_cell.angle_alpha   90.00
_cell.angle_beta   90.00
_cell.angle_gamma   90.00
#
_symmetry.space_group_name_H-M   'P 1'
#
loop_
_entity.id
_entity.type
_entity.pdbx_description
1 polymer ?
#
loop_
_entity_poly.entity_id
_entity_poly.type
_entity_poly.pdbx_seq_one_letter_code
_entity_poly.pdbx_strand_id
1 'polypeptide(L)'
;MTTIVALTDRVVAALSTTGVVTLSQLAFCMGQPGQVLPQEDFNRWGNSLLPDLTLGEKGSLKRLILEAQTLLVASLKDFAEHPEGVSTKKVGLAERNARLDKLRNDLTGIDISGDLEPAHSLLDAAMHQWDARTLKYLGLEKCHSREAEVQNLKAPVRTLVVEDGKLTMQDESSIEDTEIAGSLQVLQALRRRGLAYAFANLINWKAGYRKVSLRQILRADKLVFAKLGEDGKGREGHSKGKWGYNPPKGYGKNKGKTGKGD
;
A
#
# COMPACT_ATOMS: atom_id res chain seq x y z
N MET A 1 -23.02 7.44 24.70
CA MET A 1 -22.06 8.49 24.29
C MET A 1 -20.71 7.83 24.08
N THR A 2 -20.41 7.42 22.86
CA THR A 2 -19.16 6.71 22.54
C THR A 2 -18.59 7.28 21.24
N THR A 3 -18.18 8.55 21.29
CA THR A 3 -17.30 9.17 20.30
C THR A 3 -15.96 9.36 20.98
N ILE A 4 -14.92 8.68 20.48
CA ILE A 4 -13.65 8.46 21.17
C ILE A 4 -12.89 9.78 21.45
N VAL A 5 -13.11 10.81 20.64
CA VAL A 5 -12.83 12.22 20.98
C VAL A 5 -13.93 13.07 20.36
N ALA A 6 -14.80 13.67 21.17
CA ALA A 6 -15.82 14.59 20.67
C ALA A 6 -15.22 15.98 20.46
N LEU A 7 -14.70 16.24 19.26
CA LEU A 7 -14.41 17.59 18.79
C LEU A 7 -15.66 18.16 18.13
N THR A 8 -15.93 19.43 18.40
CA THR A 8 -16.99 20.18 17.72
C THR A 8 -16.51 20.61 16.33
N ASP A 9 -17.42 20.71 15.36
CA ASP A 9 -17.10 21.08 13.98
C ASP A 9 -16.36 22.44 13.89
N ARG A 10 -16.66 23.36 14.81
CA ARG A 10 -15.98 24.66 14.92
C ARG A 10 -14.48 24.52 15.19
N VAL A 11 -14.09 23.59 16.07
CA VAL A 11 -12.68 23.35 16.41
C VAL A 11 -11.96 22.69 15.25
N VAL A 12 -12.62 21.76 14.55
CA VAL A 12 -12.08 21.11 13.35
C VAL A 12 -11.84 22.13 12.23
N ALA A 13 -12.76 23.05 12.01
CA ALA A 13 -12.61 24.13 11.03
C ALA A 13 -11.45 25.08 11.38
N ALA A 14 -11.29 25.44 12.66
CA ALA A 14 -10.18 26.27 13.13
C ALA A 14 -8.81 25.59 12.94
N LEU A 15 -8.72 24.28 13.25
CA LEU A 15 -7.51 23.48 13.01
C LEU A 15 -7.16 23.43 11.52
N SER A 16 -8.17 23.24 10.67
CA SER A 16 -7.97 23.22 9.22
C SER A 16 -7.50 24.58 8.68
N THR A 17 -8.04 25.68 9.22
CA THR A 17 -7.66 27.06 8.82
C THR A 17 -6.23 27.40 9.24
N THR A 18 -5.77 26.88 10.38
CA THR A 18 -4.40 27.04 10.86
C THR A 18 -3.39 26.11 10.17
N GLY A 19 -3.84 25.26 9.25
CA GLY A 19 -3.00 24.34 8.48
C GLY A 19 -2.70 23.01 9.20
N VAL A 20 -3.36 22.74 10.33
CA VAL A 20 -3.24 21.47 11.07
C VAL A 20 -4.27 20.49 10.53
N VAL A 21 -3.86 19.71 9.52
CA VAL A 21 -4.73 18.76 8.79
C VAL A 21 -4.35 17.30 9.01
N THR A 22 -3.17 17.03 9.60
CA THR A 22 -2.70 15.66 9.91
C THR A 22 -2.38 15.49 11.38
N LEU A 23 -2.49 14.24 11.87
CA LEU A 23 -2.09 13.89 13.24
C LEU A 23 -0.60 14.14 13.50
N SER A 24 0.26 13.97 12.49
CA SER A 24 1.69 14.25 12.61
C SER A 24 1.96 15.74 12.86
N GLN A 25 1.29 16.63 12.12
CA GLN A 25 1.39 18.07 12.38
C GLN A 25 0.93 18.37 13.80
N LEU A 26 -0.22 17.84 14.20
CA LEU A 26 -0.79 18.06 15.52
C LEU A 26 0.12 17.54 16.65
N ALA A 27 0.81 16.42 16.45
CA ALA A 27 1.77 15.86 17.41
C ALA A 27 2.98 16.79 17.67
N PHE A 28 3.35 17.62 16.69
CA PHE A 28 4.45 18.57 16.77
C PHE A 28 4.01 20.03 16.95
N CYS A 29 2.71 20.32 16.88
CA CYS A 29 2.19 21.67 17.09
C CYS A 29 2.47 22.17 18.51
N MET A 30 2.55 21.26 19.49
CA MET A 30 2.65 21.58 20.91
C MET A 30 3.75 20.76 21.58
N GLY A 31 4.94 21.35 21.66
CA GLY A 31 6.10 20.73 22.31
C GLY A 31 6.64 19.51 21.54
N GLN A 32 7.61 18.83 22.16
CA GLN A 32 8.18 17.59 21.63
C GLN A 32 7.39 16.37 22.14
N PRO A 33 7.16 15.35 21.31
CA PRO A 33 6.54 14.10 21.74
C PRO A 33 7.27 13.50 22.96
N GLY A 34 6.52 13.12 24.00
CA GLY A 34 7.07 12.52 25.22
C GLY A 34 7.42 13.51 26.34
N GLN A 35 7.28 14.81 26.12
CA GLN A 35 7.39 15.82 27.17
C GLN A 35 6.01 16.19 27.74
N VAL A 36 5.97 16.58 29.03
CA VAL A 36 4.75 17.08 29.65
C VAL A 36 4.41 18.43 29.03
N LEU A 37 3.21 18.57 28.49
CA LEU A 37 2.76 19.82 27.89
C LEU A 37 2.42 20.85 28.98
N PRO A 38 3.11 22.02 29.03
CA PRO A 38 2.77 23.05 30.01
C PRO A 38 1.37 23.61 29.76
N GLN A 39 0.60 23.76 30.84
CA GLN A 39 -0.78 24.23 30.78
C GLN A 39 -0.89 25.64 30.17
N GLU A 40 0.08 26.51 30.45
CA GLU A 40 0.10 27.89 29.97
C GLU A 40 0.30 27.97 28.46
N ASP A 41 1.23 27.19 27.92
CA ASP A 41 1.48 27.10 26.48
C ASP A 41 0.25 26.59 25.74
N PHE A 42 -0.39 25.55 26.28
CA PHE A 42 -1.65 25.04 25.74
C PHE A 42 -2.74 26.10 25.72
N ASN A 43 -2.90 26.85 26.81
CA ASN A 43 -3.92 27.89 26.89
C ASN A 43 -3.63 29.02 25.89
N ARG A 44 -2.36 29.43 25.74
CA ARG A 44 -1.95 30.45 24.78
C ARG A 44 -2.21 30.01 23.34
N TRP A 45 -1.81 28.79 22.99
CA TRP A 45 -2.06 28.23 21.67
C TRP A 45 -3.56 28.02 21.41
N GLY A 46 -4.31 27.50 22.39
CA GLY A 46 -5.75 27.31 22.29
C GLY A 46 -6.48 28.65 22.04
N ASN A 47 -6.07 29.71 22.74
CA ASN A 47 -6.61 31.05 22.52
C ASN A 47 -6.23 31.63 21.14
N SER A 48 -5.08 31.24 20.58
CA SER A 48 -4.68 31.63 19.22
C SER A 48 -5.48 30.89 18.14
N LEU A 49 -5.95 29.69 18.44
CA LEU A 49 -6.81 28.89 17.56
C LEU A 49 -8.24 29.43 17.58
N LEU A 50 -8.81 29.60 18.78
CA LEU A 50 -10.17 30.04 19.02
C LEU A 50 -10.24 30.66 20.45
N PRO A 51 -10.56 31.96 20.58
CA PRO A 51 -10.48 32.68 21.86
C PRO A 51 -11.53 32.23 22.90
N ASP A 52 -12.63 31.59 22.47
CA ASP A 52 -13.78 31.20 23.30
C ASP A 52 -13.91 29.67 23.48
N LEU A 53 -12.78 28.95 23.52
CA LEU A 53 -12.78 27.50 23.74
C LEU A 53 -13.41 27.12 25.09
N THR A 54 -14.42 26.25 25.06
CA THR A 54 -15.06 25.73 26.27
C THR A 54 -14.13 24.78 27.03
N LEU A 55 -14.41 24.54 28.31
CA LEU A 55 -13.64 23.59 29.13
C LEU A 55 -13.63 22.18 28.52
N GLY A 56 -14.77 21.74 27.97
CA GLY A 56 -14.89 20.44 27.31
C GLY A 56 -14.03 20.33 26.05
N GLU A 57 -14.04 21.37 25.21
CA GLU A 57 -13.21 21.39 23.99
C GLU A 57 -11.72 21.46 24.31
N LYS A 58 -11.32 22.22 25.33
CA LYS A 58 -9.93 22.23 25.83
C LYS A 58 -9.52 20.83 26.27
N GLY A 59 -10.38 20.11 26.97
CA GLY A 59 -10.15 18.71 27.38
C GLY A 59 -10.01 17.76 26.18
N SER A 60 -10.95 17.81 25.23
CA SER A 60 -10.93 17.00 24.02
C SER A 60 -9.69 17.27 23.17
N LEU A 61 -9.28 18.53 23.04
CA LEU A 61 -8.13 18.91 22.24
C LEU A 61 -6.82 18.44 22.89
N LYS A 62 -6.65 18.61 24.21
CA LYS A 62 -5.49 18.04 24.92
C LYS A 62 -5.38 16.54 24.73
N ARG A 63 -6.50 15.84 24.86
CA ARG A 63 -6.55 14.40 24.63
C ARG A 63 -6.13 14.05 23.21
N LEU A 64 -6.61 14.78 22.21
CA LEU A 64 -6.21 14.58 20.81
C LEU A 64 -4.70 14.78 20.60
N ILE A 65 -4.11 15.81 21.22
CA ILE A 65 -2.65 16.05 21.15
C ILE A 65 -1.87 14.89 21.76
N LEU A 66 -2.27 14.44 22.96
CA LEU A 66 -1.65 13.29 23.62
C LEU A 66 -1.78 12.01 22.80
N GLU A 67 -2.94 11.76 22.22
CA GLU A 67 -3.18 10.60 21.34
C GLU A 67 -2.29 10.67 20.10
N ALA A 68 -2.18 11.84 19.45
CA ALA A 68 -1.32 12.03 18.29
C ALA A 68 0.18 11.82 18.62
N GLN A 69 0.66 12.37 19.74
CA GLN A 69 2.03 12.17 20.21
C GLN A 69 2.30 10.70 20.56
N THR A 70 1.36 10.04 21.24
CA THR A 70 1.49 8.62 21.61
C THR A 70 1.53 7.73 20.38
N LEU A 71 0.65 7.97 19.40
CA LEU A 71 0.64 7.24 18.13
C LEU A 71 1.95 7.42 17.36
N LEU A 72 2.50 8.63 17.33
CA LEU A 72 3.78 8.89 16.67
C LEU A 72 4.93 8.15 17.36
N VAL A 73 5.02 8.21 18.69
CA VAL A 73 6.05 7.51 19.46
C VAL A 73 5.93 6.00 19.28
N ALA A 74 4.70 5.45 19.28
CA ALA A 74 4.48 4.03 19.01
C ALA A 74 4.93 3.64 17.61
N SER A 75 4.61 4.45 16.58
CA SER A 75 5.05 4.21 15.20
C SER A 75 6.57 4.27 15.05
N LEU A 76 7.24 5.19 15.76
CA LEU A 76 8.71 5.29 15.73
C LEU A 76 9.38 4.11 16.42
N LYS A 77 8.83 3.63 17.54
CA LYS A 77 9.31 2.42 18.21
C LYS A 77 9.14 1.20 17.33
N ASP A 78 7.98 1.04 16.71
CA ASP A 78 7.71 -0.09 15.81
C ASP A 78 8.68 -0.09 14.61
N PHE A 79 8.97 1.08 14.04
CA PHE A 79 9.96 1.22 12.98
C PHE A 79 11.40 0.89 13.43
N ALA A 80 11.76 1.25 14.67
CA ALA A 80 13.07 0.96 15.23
C ALA A 80 13.25 -0.51 15.62
N GLU A 81 12.18 -1.16 16.11
CA GLU A 81 12.18 -2.57 16.52
C GLU A 81 12.07 -3.55 15.34
N HIS A 82 11.43 -3.14 14.24
CA HIS A 82 11.18 -4.01 13.07
C HIS A 82 11.67 -3.42 11.74
N PRO A 83 12.99 -3.19 11.56
CA PRO A 83 13.54 -2.61 10.33
C PRO A 83 13.35 -3.50 9.08
N GLU A 84 13.29 -4.83 9.25
CA GLU A 84 13.14 -5.83 8.17
C GLU A 84 11.68 -6.05 7.72
N GLY A 85 10.75 -5.23 8.19
CA GLY A 85 9.35 -5.26 7.80
C GLY A 85 8.49 -6.09 8.75
N VAL A 86 7.32 -5.52 9.05
CA VAL A 86 6.28 -6.17 9.86
C VAL A 86 6.02 -7.57 9.27
N SER A 87 6.15 -8.61 10.09
CA SER A 87 5.77 -9.95 9.65
C SER A 87 4.31 -9.93 9.20
N THR A 88 4.00 -10.53 8.05
CA THR A 88 2.64 -10.54 7.51
C THR A 88 1.70 -11.20 8.51
N LYS A 89 0.90 -10.40 9.23
CA LYS A 89 -0.15 -10.94 10.11
C LYS A 89 -1.18 -11.65 9.24
N LYS A 90 -1.33 -12.96 9.46
CA LYS A 90 -2.30 -13.78 8.74
C LYS A 90 -3.70 -13.40 9.19
N VAL A 91 -4.61 -13.17 8.24
CA VAL A 91 -6.01 -12.87 8.57
C VAL A 91 -6.68 -14.13 9.11
N GLY A 92 -7.44 -14.01 10.20
CA GLY A 92 -8.20 -15.13 10.75
C GLY A 92 -9.22 -15.67 9.75
N LEU A 93 -9.46 -16.98 9.73
CA LEU A 93 -10.37 -17.60 8.75
C LEU A 93 -11.79 -17.02 8.81
N ALA A 94 -12.32 -16.80 10.02
CA ALA A 94 -13.64 -16.22 10.22
C ALA A 94 -13.74 -14.78 9.68
N GLU A 95 -12.75 -13.94 9.96
CA GLU A 95 -12.69 -12.57 9.46
C GLU A 95 -12.58 -12.54 7.93
N ARG A 96 -11.75 -13.43 7.36
CA ARG A 96 -11.56 -13.54 5.92
C ARG A 96 -12.87 -13.85 5.22
N ASN A 97 -13.60 -14.87 5.69
CA ASN A 97 -14.89 -15.25 5.10
C ASN A 97 -15.89 -14.09 5.20
N ALA A 98 -16.01 -13.45 6.37
CA ALA A 98 -16.91 -12.32 6.56
C ALA A 98 -16.61 -11.14 5.62
N ARG A 99 -15.33 -10.84 5.37
CA ARG A 99 -14.91 -9.79 4.43
C ARG A 99 -15.13 -10.19 2.97
N LEU A 100 -14.87 -11.44 2.59
CA LEU A 100 -15.16 -11.94 1.24
C LEU A 100 -16.66 -11.93 0.95
N ASP A 101 -17.50 -12.31 1.91
CA ASP A 101 -18.95 -12.29 1.73
C ASP A 101 -19.49 -10.86 1.58
N LYS A 102 -18.93 -9.90 2.31
CA LYS A 102 -19.23 -8.48 2.08
C LYS A 102 -18.86 -8.03 0.67
N LEU A 103 -17.67 -8.40 0.18
CA LEU A 103 -17.27 -8.08 -1.19
C LEU A 103 -18.17 -8.73 -2.24
N ARG A 104 -18.58 -9.99 -2.04
CA ARG A 104 -19.52 -10.68 -2.94
C ARG A 104 -20.86 -9.93 -3.02
N ASN A 105 -21.34 -9.42 -1.89
CA ASN A 105 -22.56 -8.62 -1.83
C ASN A 105 -22.40 -7.23 -2.48
N ASP A 106 -21.24 -6.58 -2.28
CA ASP A 106 -20.97 -5.24 -2.80
C ASP A 106 -20.68 -5.22 -4.31
N LEU A 107 -20.13 -6.32 -4.85
CA LEU A 107 -19.71 -6.50 -6.24
C LEU A 107 -20.69 -7.34 -7.04
N THR A 108 -21.96 -6.94 -7.03
CA THR A 108 -23.02 -7.55 -7.85
C THR A 108 -22.62 -7.50 -9.34
N GLY A 109 -22.32 -8.65 -9.94
CA GLY A 109 -21.92 -8.79 -11.35
C GLY A 109 -20.51 -9.33 -11.59
N ILE A 110 -19.75 -9.61 -10.53
CA ILE A 110 -18.47 -10.32 -10.61
C ILE A 110 -18.60 -11.61 -9.82
N ASP A 111 -18.35 -12.73 -10.49
CA ASP A 111 -18.28 -14.02 -9.81
C ASP A 111 -16.90 -14.17 -9.15
N ILE A 112 -16.89 -14.32 -7.82
CA ILE A 112 -15.69 -14.52 -7.00
C ILE A 112 -15.64 -16.00 -6.61
N SER A 113 -15.44 -16.84 -7.62
CA SER A 113 -15.38 -18.29 -7.49
C SER A 113 -14.29 -18.86 -8.41
N GLY A 114 -13.77 -20.04 -8.03
CA GLY A 114 -12.77 -20.81 -8.76
C GLY A 114 -11.54 -19.98 -9.15
N ASP A 115 -11.30 -19.85 -10.46
CA ASP A 115 -10.18 -19.11 -11.02
C ASP A 115 -10.15 -17.62 -10.67
N LEU A 116 -11.27 -17.01 -10.30
CA LEU A 116 -11.29 -15.58 -9.94
C LEU A 116 -11.15 -15.35 -8.44
N GLU A 117 -11.27 -16.40 -7.62
CA GLU A 117 -11.11 -16.30 -6.18
C GLU A 117 -9.63 -16.08 -5.82
N PRO A 118 -9.28 -15.00 -5.11
CA PRO A 118 -7.89 -14.71 -4.76
C PRO A 118 -7.37 -15.69 -3.69
N ALA A 119 -6.10 -16.07 -3.81
CA ALA A 119 -5.40 -16.87 -2.79
C ALA A 119 -5.37 -16.16 -1.42
N HIS A 120 -5.32 -16.93 -0.34
CA HIS A 120 -5.22 -16.41 1.03
C HIS A 120 -3.90 -15.67 1.24
N SER A 121 -2.79 -16.19 0.70
CA SER A 121 -1.49 -15.51 0.71
C SER A 121 -1.55 -14.11 0.07
N LEU A 122 -2.31 -13.97 -1.03
CA LEU A 122 -2.52 -12.70 -1.72
C LEU A 122 -3.36 -11.72 -0.88
N LEU A 123 -4.40 -12.21 -0.20
CA LEU A 123 -5.22 -11.41 0.72
C LEU A 123 -4.40 -10.94 1.94
N ASP A 124 -3.60 -11.81 2.51
CA ASP A 124 -2.74 -11.51 3.67
C ASP A 124 -1.67 -10.47 3.28
N ALA A 125 -1.09 -10.57 2.08
CA ALA A 125 -0.14 -9.58 1.56
C ALA A 125 -0.79 -8.18 1.40
N ALA A 126 -2.03 -8.12 0.89
CA ALA A 126 -2.76 -6.86 0.76
C ALA A 126 -3.14 -6.27 2.13
N MET A 127 -3.57 -7.10 3.08
CA MET A 127 -3.85 -6.66 4.46
C MET A 127 -2.60 -6.15 5.17
N HIS A 128 -1.47 -6.82 4.97
CA HIS A 128 -0.20 -6.37 5.49
C HIS A 128 0.20 -4.99 4.94
N GLN A 129 -0.05 -4.71 3.65
CA GLN A 129 0.18 -3.38 3.09
C GLN A 129 -0.71 -2.30 3.74
N TRP A 130 -1.95 -2.65 4.07
CA TRP A 130 -2.85 -1.76 4.79
C TRP A 130 -2.34 -1.48 6.22
N ASP A 131 -1.95 -2.52 6.95
CA ASP A 131 -1.44 -2.41 8.31
C ASP A 131 -0.13 -1.64 8.38
N ALA A 132 0.83 -1.97 7.50
CA ALA A 132 2.12 -1.31 7.39
C ALA A 132 2.03 0.09 6.75
N ARG A 133 0.83 0.55 6.36
CA ARG A 133 0.57 1.84 5.70
C ARG A 133 1.49 2.13 4.50
N THR A 134 1.92 1.06 3.83
CA THR A 134 2.92 1.12 2.76
C THR A 134 2.43 0.33 1.57
N LEU A 135 2.29 1.01 0.44
CA LEU A 135 1.88 0.38 -0.80
C LEU A 135 3.11 -0.19 -1.53
N LYS A 136 3.19 -1.52 -1.62
CA LYS A 136 4.26 -2.22 -2.35
C LYS A 136 3.70 -2.79 -3.65
N TYR A 137 4.48 -2.74 -4.73
CA TYR A 137 4.08 -3.35 -5.99
C TYR A 137 3.92 -4.86 -5.81
N LEU A 138 2.74 -5.37 -6.13
CA LEU A 138 2.47 -6.79 -6.14
C LEU A 138 2.47 -7.29 -7.58
N GLY A 139 3.48 -8.08 -7.92
CA GLY A 139 3.64 -8.66 -9.24
C GLY A 139 2.51 -9.64 -9.58
N LEU A 140 2.25 -9.79 -10.87
CA LEU A 140 1.14 -10.61 -11.35
C LEU A 140 1.42 -12.10 -11.11
N GLU A 141 2.69 -12.49 -11.14
CA GLU A 141 3.20 -13.83 -10.90
C GLU A 141 2.82 -14.38 -9.51
N LYS A 142 2.60 -13.49 -8.54
CA LYS A 142 2.18 -13.79 -7.16
C LYS A 142 0.67 -13.76 -6.95
N CYS A 143 -0.10 -13.40 -7.98
CA CYS A 143 -1.55 -13.25 -7.92
C CYS A 143 -2.26 -14.59 -8.20
N HIS A 144 -2.01 -15.59 -7.35
CA HIS A 144 -2.57 -16.93 -7.49
C HIS A 144 -4.08 -16.98 -7.20
N SER A 145 -4.77 -17.96 -7.81
CA SER A 145 -6.13 -18.33 -7.39
C SER A 145 -6.09 -19.15 -6.12
N ARG A 146 -7.22 -19.22 -5.41
CA ARG A 146 -7.37 -20.09 -4.25
C ARG A 146 -7.14 -21.56 -4.59
N GLU A 147 -7.61 -22.01 -5.76
CA GLU A 147 -7.39 -23.38 -6.24
C GLU A 147 -5.90 -23.67 -6.49
N ALA A 148 -5.19 -22.75 -7.16
CA ALA A 148 -3.76 -22.89 -7.41
C ALA A 148 -2.94 -22.87 -6.12
N GLU A 149 -3.35 -22.06 -5.14
CA GLU A 149 -2.73 -22.06 -3.81
C GLU A 149 -2.88 -23.44 -3.15
N VAL A 150 -4.09 -24.01 -3.11
CA VAL A 150 -4.32 -25.32 -2.48
C VAL A 150 -3.54 -26.44 -3.18
N GLN A 151 -3.40 -26.38 -4.50
CA GLN A 151 -2.68 -27.39 -5.29
C GLN A 151 -1.16 -27.28 -5.19
N ASN A 152 -0.61 -26.06 -5.14
CA ASN A 152 0.83 -25.80 -5.17
C ASN A 152 1.41 -25.47 -3.78
N LEU A 153 0.66 -25.72 -2.71
CA LEU A 153 1.13 -25.49 -1.35
C LEU A 153 2.25 -26.50 -1.01
N LYS A 154 3.50 -26.04 -1.07
CA LYS A 154 4.63 -26.81 -0.53
C LYS A 154 4.58 -26.83 0.99
N ALA A 155 5.08 -27.92 1.58
CA ALA A 155 5.22 -28.01 3.02
C ALA A 155 6.07 -26.83 3.54
N PRO A 156 5.64 -26.13 4.61
CA PRO A 156 6.37 -24.96 5.11
C PRO A 156 7.78 -25.37 5.52
N VAL A 157 8.78 -24.68 4.97
CA VAL A 157 10.17 -24.84 5.40
C VAL A 157 10.32 -24.08 6.70
N ARG A 158 10.61 -24.81 7.77
CA ARG A 158 10.81 -24.23 9.10
C ARG A 158 12.27 -23.84 9.23
N THR A 159 12.55 -22.53 9.19
CA THR A 159 13.90 -22.03 9.41
C THR A 159 13.99 -21.49 10.83
N LEU A 160 14.98 -21.95 11.59
CA LEU A 160 15.27 -21.45 12.92
C LEU A 160 16.23 -20.27 12.79
N VAL A 161 15.76 -19.08 13.11
CA VAL A 161 16.60 -17.87 13.16
C VAL A 161 16.96 -17.61 14.61
N VAL A 162 18.26 -17.59 14.89
CA VAL A 162 18.81 -17.27 16.22
C VAL A 162 19.27 -15.82 16.18
N GLU A 163 18.49 -14.93 16.74
CA GLU A 163 18.86 -13.52 16.93
C GLU A 163 18.89 -13.22 18.43
N ASP A 164 20.03 -12.70 18.90
CA ASP A 164 20.23 -12.17 20.25
C ASP A 164 19.75 -13.09 21.40
N GLY A 165 20.04 -14.38 21.30
CA GLY A 165 19.68 -15.38 22.33
C GLY A 165 18.21 -15.80 22.35
N LYS A 166 17.38 -15.29 21.42
CA LYS A 166 15.98 -15.68 21.25
C LYS A 166 15.82 -16.51 19.96
N LEU A 167 15.41 -17.76 20.13
CA LEU A 167 15.05 -18.64 19.02
C LEU A 167 13.70 -18.19 18.45
N THR A 168 13.67 -17.72 17.21
CA THR A 168 12.44 -17.44 16.49
C THR A 168 12.24 -18.46 15.37
N MET A 169 11.08 -19.11 15.37
CA MET A 169 10.67 -19.99 14.28
C MET A 169 10.00 -19.15 13.19
N GLN A 170 10.62 -19.10 12.02
CA GLN A 170 10.02 -18.48 10.84
C GLN A 170 9.56 -19.59 9.90
N ASP A 171 8.24 -19.69 9.74
CA ASP A 171 7.61 -20.57 8.76
C ASP A 171 7.48 -19.81 7.44
N GLU A 172 8.34 -20.10 6.47
CA GLU A 172 8.24 -19.52 5.13
C GLU A 172 7.50 -20.50 4.21
N SER A 173 6.27 -20.16 3.85
CA SER A 173 5.49 -20.87 2.84
C SER A 173 5.53 -20.07 1.54
N SER A 174 6.36 -20.50 0.59
CA SER A 174 6.41 -19.92 -0.75
C SER A 174 5.56 -20.76 -1.71
N ILE A 175 4.69 -20.08 -2.45
CA ILE A 175 4.02 -20.64 -3.63
C ILE A 175 4.95 -20.33 -4.81
N GLU A 176 5.15 -21.29 -5.72
CA GLU A 176 5.93 -21.04 -6.93
C GLU A 176 5.27 -19.94 -7.77
N ASP A 177 6.08 -19.00 -8.26
CA ASP A 177 5.63 -17.92 -9.13
C ASP A 177 4.95 -18.53 -10.37
N THR A 178 3.74 -18.04 -10.68
CA THR A 178 2.99 -18.54 -11.84
C THR A 178 3.55 -17.94 -13.12
N GLU A 179 3.89 -18.79 -14.09
CA GLU A 179 4.24 -18.33 -15.44
C GLU A 179 2.99 -17.76 -16.13
N ILE A 180 3.05 -16.48 -16.51
CA ILE A 180 1.94 -15.79 -17.17
C ILE A 180 2.27 -15.64 -18.66
N ALA A 181 1.75 -16.56 -19.47
CA ALA A 181 1.98 -16.58 -20.91
C ALA A 181 0.78 -16.03 -21.71
N GLY A 182 -0.44 -16.10 -21.15
CA GLY A 182 -1.68 -15.76 -21.86
C GLY A 182 -2.34 -14.44 -21.42
N SER A 183 -2.99 -13.74 -22.35
CA SER A 183 -3.77 -12.52 -22.06
C SER A 183 -4.92 -12.76 -21.07
N LEU A 184 -5.52 -13.95 -21.10
CA LEU A 184 -6.55 -14.36 -20.15
C LEU A 184 -5.98 -14.51 -18.74
N GLN A 185 -4.81 -15.12 -18.59
CA GLN A 185 -4.12 -15.29 -17.31
C GLN A 185 -3.72 -13.93 -16.70
N VAL A 186 -3.21 -13.01 -17.52
CA VAL A 186 -2.94 -11.61 -17.11
C VAL A 186 -4.21 -10.97 -16.56
N LEU A 187 -5.33 -11.09 -17.28
CA LEU A 187 -6.60 -10.50 -16.88
C LEU A 187 -7.14 -11.11 -15.58
N GLN A 188 -7.06 -12.43 -15.41
CA GLN A 188 -7.45 -13.11 -14.18
C GLN A 188 -6.57 -12.68 -12.99
N ALA A 189 -5.24 -12.63 -13.16
CA ALA A 189 -4.30 -12.17 -12.14
C ALA A 189 -4.60 -10.71 -11.72
N LEU A 190 -4.85 -9.83 -12.68
CA LEU A 190 -5.24 -8.44 -12.41
C LEU A 190 -6.56 -8.34 -11.65
N ARG A 191 -7.54 -9.19 -11.95
CA ARG A 191 -8.82 -9.24 -11.21
C ARG A 191 -8.61 -9.67 -9.77
N ARG A 192 -7.86 -10.75 -9.53
CA ARG A 192 -7.54 -11.24 -8.18
C ARG A 192 -6.80 -10.17 -7.37
N ARG A 193 -5.83 -9.48 -7.98
CA ARG A 193 -5.09 -8.38 -7.33
C ARG A 193 -6.01 -7.26 -6.89
N GLY A 194 -6.93 -6.82 -7.77
CA GLY A 194 -7.90 -5.80 -7.39
C GLY A 194 -8.85 -6.25 -6.28
N LEU A 195 -9.24 -7.54 -6.28
CA LEU A 195 -10.14 -8.09 -5.26
C LEU A 195 -9.43 -8.11 -3.91
N ALA A 196 -8.15 -8.48 -3.88
CA ALA A 196 -7.32 -8.41 -2.69
C ALA A 196 -7.15 -6.98 -2.16
N TYR A 197 -6.98 -6.00 -3.05
CA TYR A 197 -6.93 -4.59 -2.63
C TYR A 197 -8.28 -4.05 -2.14
N ALA A 198 -9.39 -4.48 -2.75
CA ALA A 198 -10.72 -4.16 -2.25
C ALA A 198 -10.97 -4.80 -0.89
N PHE A 199 -10.52 -6.04 -0.67
CA PHE A 199 -10.57 -6.74 0.62
C PHE A 199 -9.82 -6.03 1.74
N ALA A 200 -8.67 -5.45 1.41
CA ALA A 200 -7.86 -4.66 2.33
C ALA A 200 -8.31 -3.19 2.45
N ASN A 201 -9.40 -2.78 1.78
CA ASN A 201 -9.83 -1.38 1.68
C ASN A 201 -8.76 -0.41 1.13
N LEU A 202 -7.76 -0.93 0.40
CA LEU A 202 -6.74 -0.12 -0.24
C LEU A 202 -7.27 0.61 -1.48
N ILE A 203 -8.23 0.02 -2.18
CA ILE A 203 -8.84 0.56 -3.40
C ILE A 203 -10.35 0.42 -3.34
N ASN A 204 -11.06 1.48 -3.73
CA ASN A 204 -12.50 1.38 -4.00
C ASN A 204 -12.72 0.75 -5.38
N TRP A 205 -13.23 -0.49 -5.40
CA TRP A 205 -13.44 -1.26 -6.63
C TRP A 205 -14.35 -0.52 -7.64
N LYS A 206 -15.40 0.16 -7.17
CA LYS A 206 -16.36 0.87 -8.03
C LYS A 206 -15.74 2.08 -8.74
N ALA A 207 -14.72 2.71 -8.15
CA ALA A 207 -13.98 3.81 -8.76
C ALA A 207 -12.81 3.30 -9.65
N GLY A 208 -12.22 2.15 -9.31
CA GLY A 208 -11.01 1.61 -9.94
C GLY A 208 -11.22 0.77 -11.21
N TYR A 209 -12.37 0.10 -11.37
CA TYR A 209 -12.62 -0.81 -12.51
C TYR A 209 -13.51 -0.19 -13.59
N ARG A 210 -13.10 0.97 -14.12
CA ARG A 210 -13.52 1.35 -15.47
C ARG A 210 -12.75 0.45 -16.45
N LYS A 211 -13.42 -0.23 -17.40
CA LYS A 211 -12.80 -1.14 -18.39
C LYS A 211 -11.43 -0.62 -18.83
N VAL A 212 -10.36 -1.23 -18.34
CA VAL A 212 -9.00 -0.82 -18.67
C VAL A 212 -8.68 -1.43 -20.03
N SER A 213 -8.53 -0.57 -21.04
CA SER A 213 -8.08 -1.03 -22.35
C SER A 213 -6.62 -1.47 -22.29
N LEU A 214 -6.22 -2.40 -23.15
CA LEU A 214 -4.81 -2.82 -23.29
C LEU A 214 -3.87 -1.62 -23.47
N ARG A 215 -4.35 -0.56 -24.13
CA ARG A 215 -3.64 0.72 -24.30
C ARG A 215 -3.40 1.48 -22.99
N GLN A 216 -4.34 1.44 -22.06
CA GLN A 216 -4.17 2.08 -20.75
C GLN A 216 -3.16 1.32 -19.89
N ILE A 217 -3.13 0.00 -19.99
CA ILE A 217 -2.11 -0.85 -19.34
C ILE A 217 -0.73 -0.52 -19.92
N LEU A 218 -0.59 -0.51 -21.26
CA LEU A 218 0.67 -0.14 -21.93
C LEU A 218 1.11 1.29 -21.63
N ARG A 219 0.16 2.23 -21.44
CA ARG A 219 0.47 3.60 -21.05
C ARG A 219 0.93 3.68 -19.60
N ALA A 220 0.29 2.95 -18.69
CA ALA A 220 0.72 2.86 -17.31
C ALA A 220 2.11 2.23 -17.20
N ASP A 221 2.37 1.16 -17.94
CA ASP A 221 3.68 0.52 -18.07
C ASP A 221 4.75 1.52 -18.57
N LYS A 222 4.46 2.23 -19.67
CA LYS A 222 5.35 3.30 -20.17
C LYS A 222 5.62 4.40 -19.15
N LEU A 223 4.60 4.79 -18.36
CA LEU A 223 4.74 5.81 -17.32
C LEU A 223 5.57 5.31 -16.14
N VAL A 224 5.45 4.03 -15.77
CA VAL A 224 6.31 3.39 -14.76
C VAL A 224 7.76 3.37 -15.25
N PHE A 225 8.03 2.99 -16.50
CA PHE A 225 9.38 3.05 -17.06
C PHE A 225 9.94 4.47 -17.15
N ALA A 226 9.10 5.46 -17.45
CA ALA A 226 9.50 6.87 -17.45
C ALA A 226 9.90 7.33 -16.04
N LYS A 227 9.09 6.99 -15.03
CA LYS A 227 9.39 7.28 -13.61
C LYS A 227 10.66 6.59 -13.12
N LEU A 228 10.86 5.32 -13.48
CA LEU A 228 12.09 4.60 -13.18
C LEU A 228 13.32 5.23 -13.85
N GLY A 229 13.17 5.79 -15.05
CA GLY A 229 14.22 6.56 -15.74
C GLY A 229 14.50 7.92 -15.10
N GLU A 230 13.49 8.58 -14.55
CA GLU A 230 13.63 9.83 -13.77
C GLU A 230 14.34 9.58 -12.43
N ASP A 231 13.96 8.51 -11.72
CA ASP A 231 14.62 8.08 -10.47
C ASP A 231 16.05 7.57 -10.72
N GLY A 232 16.31 6.99 -11.90
CA GLY A 232 17.65 6.61 -12.35
C GLY A 232 18.57 7.81 -12.59
N LYS A 233 18.04 8.92 -13.10
CA LYS A 233 18.80 10.18 -13.26
C LYS A 233 19.15 10.84 -11.93
N GLY A 234 18.43 10.54 -10.85
CA GLY A 234 18.77 10.98 -9.49
C GLY A 234 20.03 10.32 -8.91
N ARG A 235 20.52 9.23 -9.52
CA ARG A 235 21.74 8.52 -9.09
C ARG A 235 22.98 8.83 -9.94
N GLU A 236 22.87 9.63 -10.99
CA GLU A 236 24.00 10.01 -11.87
C GLU A 236 24.78 11.25 -11.38
N GLY A 237 24.76 11.51 -10.06
CA GLY A 237 25.71 12.43 -9.41
C GLY A 237 27.07 11.80 -9.08
N HIS A 238 27.18 10.47 -9.08
CA HIS A 238 28.43 9.77 -8.78
C HIS A 238 28.53 8.45 -9.56
N SER A 239 28.94 8.53 -10.82
CA SER A 239 29.94 7.64 -11.44
C SER A 239 29.92 7.85 -12.96
N LYS A 240 30.95 8.53 -13.48
CA LYS A 240 31.20 8.59 -14.92
C LYS A 240 31.66 7.19 -15.38
N GLY A 241 30.75 6.43 -15.98
CA GLY A 241 31.06 5.22 -16.73
C GLY A 241 30.29 5.20 -18.05
N LYS A 242 30.95 5.56 -19.15
CA LYS A 242 30.39 5.57 -20.51
C LYS A 242 29.83 4.20 -20.89
N TRP A 243 28.54 4.10 -21.15
CA TRP A 243 27.97 3.01 -21.96
C TRP A 243 27.49 3.59 -23.30
N GLY A 244 28.40 3.55 -24.28
CA GLY A 244 28.08 3.83 -25.68
C GLY A 244 27.45 2.61 -26.32
N TYR A 245 26.19 2.74 -26.75
CA TYR A 245 25.54 1.74 -27.60
C TYR A 245 25.89 2.02 -29.07
N ASN A 246 26.60 1.09 -29.71
CA ASN A 246 26.93 1.16 -31.14
C ASN A 246 26.10 0.09 -31.88
N PRO A 247 25.13 0.46 -32.73
CA PRO A 247 24.25 -0.52 -33.37
C PRO A 247 24.97 -1.29 -34.49
N PRO A 248 24.66 -2.58 -34.71
CA PRO A 248 25.27 -3.38 -35.77
C PRO A 248 24.84 -2.91 -37.16
N LYS A 249 25.81 -2.72 -38.07
CA LYS A 249 25.56 -2.50 -39.49
C LYS A 249 25.21 -3.83 -40.17
N GLY A 250 24.06 -3.87 -40.83
CA GLY A 250 23.81 -4.82 -41.92
C GLY A 250 22.51 -5.60 -41.79
N TYR A 251 21.45 -5.08 -42.40
CA TYR A 251 20.47 -5.91 -43.13
C TYR A 251 20.01 -5.10 -44.34
N GLY A 252 20.52 -5.51 -45.51
CA GLY A 252 20.23 -4.89 -46.80
C GLY A 252 18.74 -5.00 -47.14
N LYS A 253 18.12 -3.86 -47.45
CA LYS A 253 16.81 -3.84 -48.10
C LYS A 253 16.98 -4.27 -49.55
N ASN A 254 16.54 -5.49 -49.83
CA ASN A 254 16.30 -6.01 -51.17
C ASN A 254 15.26 -5.11 -51.87
N LYS A 255 15.66 -4.36 -52.90
CA LYS A 255 14.73 -3.68 -53.80
C LYS A 255 14.28 -4.69 -54.86
N GLY A 256 13.00 -5.05 -54.83
CA GLY A 256 12.39 -5.88 -55.86
C GLY A 256 11.04 -5.30 -56.30
N LYS A 257 10.89 -5.22 -57.63
CA LYS A 257 9.66 -5.00 -58.43
C LYS A 257 9.25 -3.51 -58.59
N THR A 258 8.95 -2.99 -59.78
CA THR A 258 8.55 -3.62 -61.06
C THR A 258 8.67 -2.57 -62.18
N GLY A 259 9.11 -3.01 -63.36
CA GLY A 259 9.12 -2.20 -64.58
C GLY A 259 7.70 -1.91 -65.10
N LYS A 260 7.56 -0.75 -65.74
CA LYS A 260 6.52 -0.44 -66.71
C LYS A 260 7.23 -0.26 -68.05
N GLY A 261 6.98 -1.20 -68.96
CA GLY A 261 7.12 -1.00 -70.40
C GLY A 261 5.70 -0.95 -70.98
N ASP A 262 5.59 -0.12 -72.01
CA ASP A 262 4.44 0.21 -72.88
C ASP A 262 3.39 1.19 -72.32
#